data_AF-A0A7Y1T310-F1
#
_entry.id   AF-A0A7Y1T310-F1
#
_cell.length_a   1.000
_cell.length_b   1.000
_cell.length_c   1.000
_cell.angle_alpha   90.00
_cell.angle_beta   90.00
_cell.angle_gamma   90.00
#
_symmetry.space_group_name_H-M   'P 1'
#
loop_
_entity.id
_entity.type
_entity.pdbx_description
1 polymer ?
#
loop_
_entity_poly.entity_id
_entity_poly.type
_entity_poly.pdbx_seq_one_letter_code
_entity_poly.pdbx_strand_id
1 'polypeptide(L)'
;EEYKAFKSSFPDNEQVWQLLVETEITYISEDVISIALNTYIDTGGAHGNDSIIFMNFNPDTGKLYALNDIVTDIDALKELAQTYFKKEVMLLENTESMEDYFFGEPFKLPENIGFGEDGLIFLYNVYEIASYAEGYTEFQIPYNELNDLLKIN
;
A
#
# COMPACT_ATOMS: atom_id res chain seq x y z
N GLU A 1 -11.66 -15.35 17.28
CA GLU A 1 -11.06 -16.44 18.08
C GLU A 1 -9.77 -16.02 18.75
N GLU A 2 -8.87 -15.32 18.05
CA GLU A 2 -7.60 -14.81 18.60
C GLU A 2 -7.75 -13.99 19.90
N TYR A 3 -8.62 -12.98 19.92
CA TYR A 3 -8.83 -12.17 21.13
C TYR A 3 -9.33 -12.97 22.33
N LYS A 4 -10.18 -13.98 22.10
CA LYS A 4 -10.64 -14.87 23.17
C LYS A 4 -9.47 -15.69 23.73
N ALA A 5 -8.61 -16.21 22.87
CA ALA A 5 -7.41 -16.94 23.27
C ALA A 5 -6.41 -16.05 24.03
N PHE A 6 -6.23 -14.80 23.59
CA PHE A 6 -5.43 -13.79 24.27
C PHE A 6 -5.96 -13.51 25.68
N LYS A 7 -7.26 -13.18 25.82
CA LYS A 7 -7.88 -12.93 27.13
C LYS A 7 -7.86 -14.14 28.05
N SER A 8 -7.94 -15.36 27.50
CA SER A 8 -7.78 -16.59 28.28
C SER A 8 -6.37 -16.75 28.83
N SER A 9 -5.34 -16.33 28.08
CA SER A 9 -3.93 -16.43 28.49
C SER A 9 -3.51 -15.28 29.40
N PHE A 10 -4.12 -14.10 29.23
CA PHE A 10 -3.80 -12.85 29.93
C PHE A 10 -5.07 -12.19 30.51
N PRO A 11 -5.68 -12.79 31.55
CA PRO A 11 -6.97 -12.35 32.08
C PRO A 11 -6.92 -10.92 32.63
N ASP A 12 -5.80 -10.52 33.24
CA ASP A 12 -5.61 -9.21 33.87
C ASP A 12 -5.15 -8.11 32.89
N ASN A 13 -4.84 -8.46 31.64
CA ASN A 13 -4.44 -7.48 30.64
C ASN A 13 -5.67 -6.64 30.22
N GLU A 14 -5.54 -5.31 30.24
CA GLU A 14 -6.64 -4.36 29.99
C GLU A 14 -6.97 -4.16 28.51
N GLN A 15 -6.18 -4.73 27.59
CA GLN A 15 -6.37 -4.60 26.16
C GLN A 15 -7.73 -5.16 25.71
N VAL A 16 -8.40 -4.36 24.88
CA VAL A 16 -9.70 -4.66 24.31
C VAL A 16 -9.56 -4.95 22.82
N TRP A 17 -10.49 -5.74 22.28
CA TRP A 17 -10.56 -5.92 20.83
C TRP A 17 -10.93 -4.59 20.17
N GLN A 18 -10.15 -4.15 19.19
CA GLN A 18 -10.38 -2.92 18.44
C GLN A 18 -10.36 -3.18 16.94
N LEU A 19 -11.26 -2.50 16.25
CA LEU A 19 -11.28 -2.34 14.80
C LEU A 19 -11.56 -0.86 14.53
N LEU A 20 -10.61 -0.17 13.92
CA LEU A 20 -10.78 1.18 13.40
C LEU A 20 -10.73 1.10 11.87
N VAL A 21 -11.66 1.80 11.23
CA VAL A 21 -11.76 1.85 9.77
C VAL A 21 -11.95 3.30 9.39
N GLU A 22 -11.04 3.82 8.57
CA GLU A 22 -11.09 5.15 8.01
C GLU A 22 -11.00 5.06 6.49
N THR A 23 -11.71 5.95 5.81
CA THR A 23 -11.73 6.00 4.34
C THR A 23 -11.47 7.41 3.87
N GLU A 24 -10.65 7.54 2.85
CA GLU A 24 -10.34 8.79 2.18
C GLU A 24 -10.49 8.62 0.68
N ILE A 25 -11.14 9.59 0.03
CA ILE A 25 -11.11 9.67 -1.44
C ILE A 25 -9.80 10.33 -1.81
N THR A 26 -8.91 9.59 -2.46
CA THR A 26 -7.56 10.06 -2.80
C THR A 26 -7.50 10.70 -4.18
N TYR A 27 -8.45 10.36 -5.05
CA TYR A 27 -8.55 10.92 -6.40
C TYR A 27 -9.94 10.70 -7.00
N ILE A 28 -10.42 11.67 -7.80
CA ILE A 28 -11.62 11.56 -8.63
C ILE A 28 -11.35 12.15 -10.00
N SER A 29 -11.61 11.37 -11.05
CA SER A 29 -11.72 11.82 -12.44
C SER A 29 -12.95 11.22 -13.11
N GLU A 30 -13.12 11.48 -14.42
CA GLU A 30 -14.16 10.83 -15.22
C GLU A 30 -13.90 9.32 -15.39
N ASP A 31 -12.64 8.89 -15.31
CA ASP A 31 -12.24 7.50 -15.59
C ASP A 31 -12.07 6.65 -14.32
N VAL A 32 -11.80 7.27 -13.17
CA VAL A 32 -11.53 6.56 -11.91
C VAL A 32 -11.95 7.35 -10.65
N ILE A 33 -12.49 6.64 -9.67
CA ILE A 33 -12.58 7.09 -8.27
C ILE A 33 -11.64 6.20 -7.46
N SER A 34 -10.64 6.79 -6.81
CA SER A 34 -9.71 6.07 -5.93
C SER A 34 -10.02 6.39 -4.47
N ILE A 35 -10.08 5.34 -3.65
CA ILE A 35 -10.38 5.42 -2.22
C ILE A 35 -9.30 4.65 -1.46
N ALA A 36 -8.63 5.30 -0.51
CA ALA A 36 -7.83 4.64 0.51
C ALA A 36 -8.72 4.16 1.65
N LEU A 37 -8.53 2.90 2.05
CA LEU A 37 -9.14 2.28 3.23
C LEU A 37 -8.03 1.98 4.23
N ASN A 38 -8.02 2.73 5.33
CA ASN A 38 -7.08 2.55 6.43
C ASN A 38 -7.78 1.71 7.50
N THR A 39 -7.19 0.56 7.83
CA THR A 39 -7.75 -0.38 8.81
C THR A 39 -6.74 -0.59 9.92
N TYR A 40 -7.15 -0.45 11.18
CA TYR A 40 -6.36 -0.87 12.33
C TYR A 40 -7.11 -1.97 13.08
N ILE A 41 -6.44 -3.09 13.30
CA ILE A 41 -6.99 -4.24 14.02
C ILE A 41 -6.10 -4.57 15.20
N ASP A 42 -6.68 -4.55 16.40
CA ASP A 42 -6.07 -5.07 17.61
C ASP A 42 -6.93 -6.20 18.17
N THR A 43 -6.42 -7.43 18.06
CA THR A 43 -7.05 -8.64 18.59
C THR A 43 -6.39 -9.15 19.87
N GLY A 44 -5.64 -8.31 20.58
CA GLY A 44 -4.78 -8.75 21.67
C GLY A 44 -3.42 -9.21 21.14
N GLY A 45 -2.35 -8.99 21.91
CA GLY A 45 -0.98 -9.35 21.52
C GLY A 45 0.04 -8.33 21.97
N ALA A 46 1.14 -8.19 21.21
CA ALA A 46 2.16 -7.18 21.48
C ALA A 46 1.75 -5.78 20.99
N HIS A 47 1.08 -5.69 19.85
CA HIS A 47 0.57 -4.46 19.24
C HIS A 47 -0.58 -4.81 18.26
N GLY A 48 -1.38 -3.81 17.89
CA GLY A 48 -2.30 -3.91 16.75
C GLY A 48 -1.56 -3.83 15.41
N ASN A 49 -2.29 -4.09 14.33
CA ASN A 49 -1.76 -4.00 12.97
C ASN A 49 -2.63 -3.06 12.14
N ASP A 50 -1.98 -2.10 11.51
CA ASP A 50 -2.53 -1.16 10.56
C ASP A 50 -2.24 -1.59 9.12
N SER A 51 -3.21 -1.43 8.23
CA SER A 51 -3.06 -1.66 6.79
C SER A 51 -3.81 -0.64 5.97
N ILE A 52 -3.20 -0.20 4.87
CA ILE A 52 -3.81 0.67 3.87
C ILE A 52 -4.09 -0.14 2.60
N ILE A 53 -5.30 0.01 2.06
CA ILE A 53 -5.72 -0.59 0.80
C ILE A 53 -6.25 0.50 -0.11
N PHE A 54 -5.73 0.61 -1.33
CA PHE A 54 -6.30 1.45 -2.37
C PHE A 54 -7.33 0.67 -3.19
N MET A 55 -8.51 1.26 -3.36
CA MET A 55 -9.58 0.73 -4.19
C MET A 55 -9.87 1.70 -5.33
N ASN A 56 -9.60 1.26 -6.56
CA ASN A 56 -9.77 2.07 -7.77
C ASN A 56 -11.02 1.61 -8.51
N PHE A 57 -12.03 2.46 -8.60
CA PHE A 57 -13.32 2.12 -9.18
C PHE A 57 -13.56 2.83 -10.51
N ASN A 58 -14.18 2.13 -11.45
CA ASN A 58 -14.82 2.77 -12.59
C ASN A 58 -16.03 3.59 -12.12
N PRO A 59 -16.10 4.93 -12.38
CA PRO A 59 -17.15 5.79 -11.84
C PRO A 59 -18.55 5.45 -12.35
N ASP A 60 -18.65 4.99 -13.61
CA ASP A 60 -19.93 4.70 -14.26
C ASP A 60 -20.55 3.36 -13.83
N THR A 61 -19.70 2.35 -13.62
CA THR A 61 -20.13 0.96 -13.41
C THR A 61 -19.94 0.47 -11.98
N GLY A 62 -19.12 1.16 -11.18
CA GLY A 62 -18.71 0.72 -9.84
C GLY A 62 -17.79 -0.52 -9.85
N LYS A 63 -17.28 -0.93 -11.02
CA LYS A 63 -16.33 -2.04 -11.13
C LYS A 63 -15.02 -1.64 -10.41
N LEU A 64 -14.53 -2.50 -9.52
CA LEU A 64 -13.17 -2.40 -8.98
C LEU A 64 -12.17 -2.81 -10.07
N TYR A 65 -11.23 -1.91 -10.38
CA TYR A 65 -10.15 -2.16 -11.33
C TYR A 65 -9.08 -3.06 -10.72
N ALA A 66 -8.66 -4.06 -11.47
CA ALA A 66 -7.38 -4.71 -11.24
C ALA A 66 -6.24 -3.85 -11.84
N LEU A 67 -4.98 -4.09 -11.44
CA LEU A 67 -3.84 -3.37 -12.01
C LEU A 67 -3.77 -3.49 -13.55
N ASN A 68 -4.13 -4.67 -14.09
CA ASN A 68 -4.23 -4.90 -15.54
C ASN A 68 -5.35 -4.10 -16.24
N ASP A 69 -6.36 -3.61 -15.51
CA ASP A 69 -7.35 -2.68 -16.06
C ASP A 69 -6.79 -1.25 -16.14
N ILE A 70 -5.80 -0.91 -15.29
CA ILE A 70 -5.22 0.44 -15.15
C ILE A 70 -4.00 0.63 -16.06
N VAL A 71 -3.16 -0.40 -16.19
CA VAL A 71 -1.83 -0.30 -16.83
C VAL A 71 -1.75 -1.17 -18.09
N THR A 72 -1.03 -0.69 -19.11
CA THR A 72 -0.80 -1.37 -20.39
C THR A 72 0.28 -2.45 -20.32
N ASP A 73 1.35 -2.19 -19.57
CA ASP A 73 2.51 -3.07 -19.39
C ASP A 73 2.96 -3.04 -17.93
N ILE A 74 2.72 -4.14 -17.20
CA ILE A 74 3.10 -4.26 -15.79
C ILE A 74 4.62 -4.36 -15.61
N ASP A 75 5.35 -4.96 -16.55
CA ASP A 75 6.79 -5.11 -16.43
C ASP A 75 7.48 -3.75 -16.62
N ALA A 76 7.03 -2.96 -17.60
CA ALA A 76 7.49 -1.59 -17.78
C ALA A 76 7.16 -0.69 -16.56
N LEU A 77 5.96 -0.84 -15.98
CA LEU A 77 5.60 -0.16 -14.73
C LEU A 77 6.53 -0.56 -13.59
N LYS A 78 6.85 -1.86 -13.47
CA LYS A 78 7.75 -2.39 -12.45
C LYS A 78 9.15 -1.81 -12.58
N GLU A 79 9.69 -1.70 -13.79
CA GLU A 79 11.00 -1.09 -14.04
C GLU A 79 11.02 0.40 -13.66
N LEU A 80 9.97 1.14 -14.02
CA LEU A 80 9.82 2.55 -13.66
C LEU A 80 9.69 2.73 -12.14
N ALA A 81 8.82 1.93 -11.51
CA ALA A 81 8.62 1.92 -10.06
C ALA A 81 9.91 1.59 -9.32
N GLN A 82 10.72 0.65 -9.81
CA GLN A 82 12.02 0.35 -9.21
C GLN A 82 12.97 1.56 -9.27
N THR A 83 12.92 2.33 -10.36
CA THR A 83 13.72 3.55 -10.51
C THR A 83 13.30 4.62 -9.51
N TYR A 84 11.99 4.84 -9.35
CA TYR A 84 11.44 5.77 -8.37
C TYR A 84 11.71 5.33 -6.94
N PHE A 85 11.52 4.05 -6.63
CA PHE A 85 11.85 3.49 -5.32
C PHE A 85 13.32 3.74 -4.94
N LYS A 86 14.26 3.52 -5.87
CA LYS A 86 15.69 3.82 -5.62
C LYS A 86 15.93 5.29 -5.33
N LYS A 87 15.25 6.17 -6.05
CA LYS A 87 15.42 7.62 -5.94
C LYS A 87 14.77 8.18 -4.68
N GLU A 88 13.61 7.68 -4.30
CA GLU A 88 12.77 8.32 -3.27
C GLU A 88 12.85 7.61 -1.93
N VAL A 89 13.06 6.29 -1.90
CA VAL A 89 13.15 5.53 -0.64
C VAL A 89 14.62 5.32 -0.27
N MET A 90 15.39 4.71 -1.17
CA MET A 90 16.76 4.26 -0.83
C MET A 90 17.73 5.41 -0.58
N LEU A 91 17.54 6.56 -1.24
CA LEU A 91 18.34 7.76 -0.98
C LEU A 91 18.04 8.40 0.39
N LEU A 92 16.83 8.22 0.92
CA LEU A 92 16.42 8.76 2.21
C LEU A 92 16.86 7.84 3.36
N GLU A 93 16.73 6.53 3.17
CA GLU A 93 17.00 5.52 4.21
C GLU A 93 18.49 5.21 4.40
N ASN A 94 19.39 5.76 3.57
CA ASN A 94 20.84 5.54 3.62
C ASN A 94 21.22 4.04 3.74
N THR A 95 20.41 3.19 3.11
CA THR A 95 20.49 1.73 3.18
C THR A 95 21.38 1.22 2.05
N GLU A 96 22.28 0.29 2.37
CA GLU A 96 23.36 -0.13 1.46
C GLU A 96 22.87 -1.03 0.31
N SER A 97 21.76 -1.76 0.49
CA SER A 97 21.23 -2.72 -0.48
C SER A 97 19.71 -2.74 -0.54
N MET A 98 19.17 -2.70 -1.76
CA MET A 98 17.74 -2.90 -2.04
C MET A 98 17.27 -4.30 -1.65
N GLU A 99 18.11 -5.33 -1.80
CA GLU A 99 17.72 -6.69 -1.44
C GLU A 99 17.51 -6.80 0.07
N ASP A 100 18.37 -6.18 0.89
CA ASP A 100 18.22 -6.18 2.34
C ASP A 100 16.91 -5.49 2.77
N TYR A 101 16.53 -4.42 2.05
CA TYR A 101 15.26 -3.73 2.26
C TYR A 101 14.04 -4.56 1.84
N PHE A 102 14.22 -5.63 1.05
CA PHE A 102 13.17 -6.54 0.60
C PHE A 102 13.32 -7.93 1.25
N PHE A 103 13.93 -8.02 2.44
CA PHE A 103 14.19 -9.29 3.14
C PHE A 103 15.00 -10.33 2.33
N GLY A 104 15.88 -9.85 1.46
CA GLY A 104 16.68 -10.68 0.54
C GLY A 104 15.96 -11.06 -0.76
N GLU A 105 14.74 -10.58 -0.98
CA GLU A 105 13.98 -10.84 -2.20
C GLU A 105 14.23 -9.76 -3.27
N PRO A 106 14.04 -10.07 -4.56
CA PRO A 106 14.12 -9.07 -5.62
C PRO A 106 12.98 -8.05 -5.51
N PHE A 107 13.18 -6.88 -6.13
CA PHE A 107 12.14 -5.86 -6.23
C PHE A 107 10.83 -6.43 -6.79
N LYS A 108 9.73 -6.09 -6.14
CA LYS A 108 8.35 -6.41 -6.51
C LYS A 108 7.51 -5.15 -6.38
N LEU A 109 6.50 -4.98 -7.22
CA LEU A 109 5.50 -3.93 -7.02
C LEU A 109 4.76 -4.15 -5.69
N PRO A 110 4.26 -3.09 -5.05
CA PRO A 110 3.40 -3.23 -3.90
C PRO A 110 2.07 -3.86 -4.28
N GLU A 111 1.43 -4.51 -3.31
CA GLU A 111 0.05 -4.98 -3.47
C GLU A 111 -0.95 -3.82 -3.59
N ASN A 112 -0.60 -2.63 -3.09
CA ASN A 112 -1.47 -1.46 -3.02
C ASN A 112 -0.94 -0.33 -3.91
N ILE A 113 -1.67 -0.08 -5.00
CA ILE A 113 -1.42 1.02 -5.91
C ILE A 113 -2.72 1.83 -6.06
N GLY A 114 -2.66 3.12 -5.74
CA GLY A 114 -3.79 4.05 -5.79
C GLY A 114 -3.56 5.21 -6.74
N PHE A 115 -4.61 5.95 -7.06
CA PHE A 115 -4.48 7.24 -7.74
C PHE A 115 -4.44 8.34 -6.69
N GLY A 116 -3.52 9.28 -6.86
CA GLY A 116 -3.47 10.56 -6.15
C GLY A 116 -3.54 11.73 -7.14
N GLU A 117 -3.62 12.94 -6.63
CA GLU A 117 -3.74 14.16 -7.45
C GLU A 117 -2.58 14.33 -8.46
N ASP A 118 -1.35 13.99 -8.08
CA ASP A 118 -0.15 14.24 -8.88
C ASP A 118 0.40 13.00 -9.63
N GLY A 119 -0.15 11.82 -9.40
CA GLY A 119 0.39 10.56 -9.93
C GLY A 119 -0.13 9.31 -9.21
N LEU A 120 0.33 8.13 -9.66
CA LEU A 120 0.04 6.87 -8.97
C LEU A 120 0.85 6.75 -7.68
N ILE A 121 0.17 6.40 -6.59
CA ILE A 121 0.73 6.16 -5.27
C ILE A 121 1.06 4.66 -5.16
N PHE A 122 2.28 4.36 -4.75
CA PHE A 122 2.78 3.00 -4.51
C PHE A 122 3.04 2.85 -3.02
N LEU A 123 2.32 1.95 -2.35
CA LEU A 123 2.42 1.79 -0.90
C LEU A 123 2.63 0.32 -0.52
N TYR A 124 3.75 0.05 0.14
CA TYR A 124 3.98 -1.23 0.81
C TYR A 124 3.51 -1.14 2.25
N ASN A 125 2.68 -2.10 2.67
CA ASN A 125 2.26 -2.21 4.06
C ASN A 125 3.42 -2.67 4.96
N VAL A 126 3.28 -2.48 6.28
CA VAL A 126 4.21 -3.06 7.26
C VAL A 126 4.37 -4.56 7.00
N TYR A 127 5.61 -5.07 7.12
CA TYR A 127 5.99 -6.46 6.82
C TYR A 127 5.93 -6.89 5.35
N GLU A 128 5.48 -6.04 4.42
CA GLU A 128 5.40 -6.44 3.00
C GLU A 128 6.78 -6.56 2.36
N ILE A 129 7.65 -5.60 2.67
CA ILE A 129 9.06 -5.56 2.22
C ILE A 129 10.03 -5.26 3.36
N ALA A 130 9.61 -4.51 4.39
CA ALA A 130 10.45 -4.10 5.51
C ALA A 130 9.81 -4.42 6.86
N SER A 131 10.59 -4.32 7.95
CA SER A 131 10.10 -4.64 9.30
C SER A 131 9.03 -3.64 9.77
N TYR A 132 8.22 -4.01 10.76
CA TYR A 132 7.24 -3.09 11.37
C TYR A 132 7.84 -1.78 11.88
N ALA A 133 9.10 -1.80 12.33
CA ALA A 133 9.77 -0.59 12.82
C ALA A 133 10.02 0.45 11.71
N GLU A 134 10.11 0.00 10.46
CA GLU A 134 10.27 0.87 9.28
C GLU A 134 8.92 1.49 8.84
N GLY A 135 7.80 0.97 9.34
CA GLY A 135 6.47 1.46 8.99
C GLY A 135 6.09 1.16 7.54
N TYR A 136 5.26 2.03 6.96
CA TYR A 136 4.88 1.99 5.56
C TYR A 136 5.99 2.55 4.66
N THR A 137 6.17 1.94 3.49
CA THR A 137 7.00 2.51 2.44
C THR A 137 6.11 3.06 1.34
N GLU A 138 6.14 4.37 1.11
CA GLU A 138 5.32 5.05 0.11
C GLU A 138 6.19 5.87 -0.84
N PHE A 139 5.85 5.85 -2.13
CA PHE A 139 6.39 6.77 -3.11
C PHE A 139 5.37 7.00 -4.22
N GLN A 140 5.57 8.05 -5.03
CA GLN A 140 4.63 8.44 -6.07
C GLN A 140 5.33 8.55 -7.42
N ILE A 141 4.70 8.04 -8.47
CA ILE A 141 5.17 8.24 -9.85
C ILE A 141 4.26 9.28 -10.51
N PRO A 142 4.79 10.44 -10.91
CA PRO A 142 4.01 11.49 -11.56
C PRO A 142 3.34 11.04 -12.85
N TYR A 143 2.12 11.53 -13.14
CA TYR A 143 1.37 11.13 -14.33
C TYR A 143 2.11 11.38 -15.65
N ASN A 144 2.92 12.45 -15.73
CA ASN A 144 3.69 12.76 -16.93
C ASN A 144 4.74 11.69 -17.30
N GLU A 145 5.15 10.87 -16.33
CA GLU A 145 6.10 9.76 -16.51
C GLU A 145 5.37 8.43 -16.77
N LEU A 146 4.05 8.42 -16.57
CA LEU A 146 3.18 7.25 -16.73
C LEU A 146 2.33 7.30 -18.02
N ASN A 147 2.38 8.39 -18.79
CA ASN A 147 1.46 8.66 -19.90
C ASN A 147 1.29 7.50 -20.89
N ASP A 148 2.36 6.81 -21.26
CA ASP A 148 2.28 5.68 -22.21
C ASP A 148 1.92 4.34 -21.54
N LEU A 149 1.93 4.30 -20.20
CA LEU A 149 1.66 3.11 -19.39
C LEU A 149 0.23 3.07 -18.85
N LEU A 150 -0.47 4.20 -18.76
CA LEU A 150 -1.84 4.27 -18.24
C LEU A 150 -2.90 4.03 -19.32
N LYS A 151 -3.91 3.25 -18.96
CA LYS A 151 -5.15 3.07 -19.75
C LYS A 151 -6.22 4.09 -19.39
N ILE A 152 -6.12 4.65 -18.19
CA ILE A 152 -7.08 5.58 -17.58
C ILE A 152 -6.31 6.60 -16.75
N ASN A 153 -6.77 7.86 -16.72
CA ASN A 153 -6.19 8.95 -15.93
C ASN A 153 -7.26 10.00 -15.64
#